data_AF-A0A382YP20-F1
#
_entry.id   AF-A0A382YP20-F1
#
_cell.length_a   1.000
_cell.length_b   1.000
_cell.length_c   1.000
_cell.angle_alpha   90.00
_cell.angle_beta   90.00
_cell.angle_gamma   90.00
#
_symmetry.space_group_name_H-M   'P 1'
#
loop_
_entity.id
_entity.type
_entity.pdbx_description
1 polymer ?
#
loop_
_entity_poly.entity_id
_entity_poly.type
_entity_poly.pdbx_seq_one_letter_code
_entity_poly.pdbx_strand_id
1 'polypeptide(L)'
;MKSNFIYRAVSFFLVSQMGLAQNNSLSFDGDGDHVSIGAEAVGKPCTAELWVKRRSDTGFQILLEKSNFSFRLEQWAASNKVGYTKDGTYDTHFNYVAPEEEWVHLAIVAT
;
A
#
# COMPACT_ATOMS: atom_id res chain seq x y z
N MET A 1 33.65 -18.11 17.87
CA MET A 1 32.84 -16.94 17.46
C MET A 1 31.70 -17.44 16.60
N LYS A 2 30.45 -17.26 17.03
CA LYS A 2 29.27 -17.61 16.21
C LYS A 2 28.91 -16.40 15.35
N SER A 3 29.05 -16.53 14.04
CA SER A 3 28.65 -15.51 13.07
C SER A 3 27.13 -15.55 12.91
N ASN A 4 26.44 -14.52 13.41
CA ASN A 4 25.00 -14.36 13.18
C ASN A 4 24.80 -13.62 11.85
N PHE A 5 24.51 -14.37 10.79
CA PHE A 5 24.01 -13.80 9.54
C PHE A 5 22.59 -13.29 9.78
N ILE A 6 22.40 -11.97 9.72
CA ILE A 6 21.08 -11.34 9.74
C ILE A 6 20.53 -11.44 8.32
N TYR A 7 19.56 -12.32 8.10
CA TYR A 7 18.79 -12.34 6.86
C TYR A 7 17.87 -11.11 6.84
N ARG A 8 18.30 -10.04 6.16
CA ARG A 8 17.39 -8.99 5.71
C ARG A 8 16.61 -9.55 4.52
N ALA A 9 15.40 -10.01 4.76
CA ALA A 9 14.48 -10.36 3.69
C ALA A 9 14.11 -9.08 2.94
N VAL A 10 14.54 -8.97 1.69
CA VAL A 10 13.99 -8.00 0.73
C VAL A 10 13.05 -8.79 -0.15
N SER A 11 11.75 -8.73 0.13
CA SER A 11 10.72 -9.35 -0.69
C SER A 11 10.42 -8.43 -1.87
N PHE A 12 10.92 -8.77 -3.05
CA PHE A 12 10.47 -8.16 -4.31
C PHE A 12 9.34 -9.03 -4.86
N PHE A 13 8.12 -8.50 -4.93
CA PHE A 13 7.07 -9.10 -5.75
C PHE A 13 7.21 -8.55 -7.17
N LEU A 14 7.82 -9.35 -8.06
CA LEU A 14 7.93 -9.03 -9.47
C LEU A 14 6.83 -9.78 -10.22
N VAL A 15 5.81 -9.08 -10.70
CA VAL A 15 4.89 -9.64 -11.71
C VAL A 15 5.62 -9.59 -13.06
N SER A 16 6.51 -10.56 -13.31
CA SER A 16 7.17 -10.67 -14.62
C SER A 16 6.45 -11.69 -15.50
N GLN A 17 5.45 -11.24 -16.25
CA GLN A 17 5.37 -11.71 -17.64
C GLN A 17 6.47 -10.94 -18.37
N MET A 18 7.57 -11.62 -18.68
CA MET A 18 8.74 -11.06 -19.36
C MET A 18 8.28 -10.35 -20.65
N GLY A 19 8.13 -9.03 -20.60
CA GLY A 19 7.72 -8.20 -21.75
C GLY A 19 6.69 -7.09 -21.49
N LEU A 20 5.99 -7.02 -20.35
CA LEU A 20 4.86 -6.10 -20.18
C LEU A 20 4.94 -5.09 -19.01
N ALA A 21 6.01 -5.01 -18.23
CA ALA A 21 6.07 -4.11 -17.07
C ALA A 21 6.56 -2.67 -17.35
N GLN A 22 6.49 -2.18 -18.60
CA GLN A 22 6.68 -0.75 -18.89
C GLN A 22 5.31 -0.13 -19.23
N ASN A 23 4.85 0.81 -18.40
CA ASN A 23 3.60 1.57 -18.52
C ASN A 23 2.27 0.80 -18.38
N ASN A 24 2.28 -0.38 -17.79
CA ASN A 24 1.03 -1.05 -17.41
C ASN A 24 0.71 -0.85 -15.93
N SER A 25 -0.57 -0.67 -15.62
CA SER A 25 -1.10 -0.53 -14.27
C SER A 25 -2.27 -1.47 -14.07
N LEU A 26 -2.46 -1.94 -12.84
CA LEU A 26 -3.71 -2.56 -12.44
C LEU A 26 -4.77 -1.48 -12.28
N SER A 27 -5.92 -1.66 -12.91
CA SER A 27 -7.09 -0.82 -12.72
C SER A 27 -8.11 -1.61 -11.91
N PHE A 28 -8.55 -1.01 -10.80
CA PHE A 28 -9.60 -1.51 -9.93
C PHE A 28 -10.85 -0.69 -10.23
N ASP A 29 -11.99 -1.35 -10.47
CA ASP A 29 -13.24 -0.68 -10.87
C ASP A 29 -14.09 -0.20 -9.69
N GLY A 30 -13.73 -0.61 -8.47
CA GLY A 30 -14.37 -0.23 -7.21
C GLY A 30 -15.26 -1.32 -6.59
N ASP A 31 -15.45 -2.48 -7.23
CA ASP A 31 -16.31 -3.56 -6.72
C ASP A 31 -15.53 -4.84 -6.36
N GLY A 32 -14.95 -4.87 -5.15
CA GLY A 32 -14.32 -6.07 -4.59
C GLY A 32 -12.97 -6.48 -5.22
N ASP A 33 -12.46 -5.69 -6.17
CA ASP A 33 -11.19 -5.94 -6.82
C ASP A 33 -10.01 -5.87 -5.84
N HIS A 34 -9.14 -6.88 -5.88
CA HIS A 34 -7.90 -6.90 -5.12
C HIS A 34 -6.89 -7.87 -5.74
N VAL A 35 -5.62 -7.74 -5.35
CA VAL A 35 -4.58 -8.73 -5.64
C VAL A 35 -4.15 -9.39 -4.34
N SER A 36 -4.25 -10.72 -4.29
CA SER A 36 -3.71 -11.52 -3.19
C SER A 36 -2.23 -11.81 -3.42
N ILE A 37 -1.37 -11.24 -2.56
CA ILE A 37 0.09 -11.43 -2.64
C ILE A 37 0.53 -12.74 -1.95
N GLY A 38 -0.23 -13.21 -0.95
CA GLY A 38 0.09 -14.45 -0.21
C GLY A 38 1.35 -14.35 0.68
N ALA A 39 1.81 -13.14 1.00
CA ALA A 39 2.99 -12.90 1.82
C ALA A 39 2.63 -12.59 3.29
N GLU A 40 3.58 -12.87 4.19
CA GLU A 40 3.47 -12.49 5.60
C GLU A 40 3.71 -10.99 5.84
N ALA A 41 3.26 -10.52 7.02
CA ALA A 41 3.48 -9.13 7.43
C ALA A 41 4.98 -8.83 7.62
N VAL A 42 5.42 -7.68 7.13
CA VAL A 42 6.78 -7.19 7.33
C VAL A 42 6.82 -6.32 8.59
N GLY A 43 7.65 -6.72 9.57
CA GLY A 43 7.88 -5.95 10.80
C GLY A 43 8.66 -4.66 10.56
N LYS A 44 8.64 -3.74 11.53
CA LYS A 44 9.43 -2.51 11.48
C LYS A 44 10.92 -2.82 11.78
N PRO A 45 11.88 -2.08 11.19
CA PRO A 45 11.67 -0.99 10.24
C PRO A 45 11.38 -1.49 8.82
N CYS A 46 10.42 -0.86 8.14
CA CYS A 46 10.03 -1.22 6.78
C CYS A 46 9.50 -0.01 6.00
N THR A 47 9.52 -0.13 4.66
CA THR A 47 8.91 0.84 3.75
C THR A 47 8.00 0.10 2.79
N ALA A 48 6.79 0.62 2.56
CA ALA A 48 5.91 0.20 1.47
C ALA A 48 5.87 1.31 0.41
N GLU A 49 6.10 0.96 -0.86
CA GLU A 49 6.19 1.92 -1.97
C GLU A 49 5.28 1.50 -3.12
N LEU A 50 4.48 2.44 -3.62
CA LEU A 50 3.52 2.21 -4.70
C LEU A 50 3.41 3.44 -5.61
N TRP A 51 3.31 3.20 -6.93
CA TRP A 51 2.76 4.20 -7.85
C TRP A 51 1.25 4.04 -7.87
N VAL A 52 0.53 5.14 -7.61
CA VAL A 52 -0.93 5.14 -7.50
C VAL A 52 -1.51 6.28 -8.31
N LYS A 53 -2.71 6.08 -8.83
CA LYS A 53 -3.52 7.10 -9.49
C LYS A 53 -4.89 7.10 -8.83
N ARG A 54 -5.19 8.11 -8.00
CA ARG A 54 -6.44 8.19 -7.26
C ARG A 54 -7.58 8.54 -8.21
N ARG A 55 -8.72 7.87 -8.07
CA ARG A 55 -9.99 8.23 -8.68
C ARG A 55 -10.99 8.58 -7.59
N SER A 56 -11.86 9.54 -7.88
CA SER A 56 -12.92 9.94 -6.95
C SER A 56 -13.83 8.76 -6.64
N ASP A 57 -14.07 8.53 -5.35
CA ASP A 57 -14.92 7.46 -4.84
C ASP A 57 -15.63 7.95 -3.56
N THR A 58 -16.68 7.25 -3.15
CA THR A 58 -17.46 7.50 -1.93
C THR A 58 -16.93 6.75 -0.71
N GLY A 59 -16.10 5.73 -0.91
CA GLY A 59 -15.52 4.88 0.13
C GLY A 59 -14.05 5.16 0.42
N PHE A 60 -13.55 4.56 1.50
CA PHE A 60 -12.12 4.47 1.77
C PHE A 60 -11.46 3.48 0.80
N GLN A 61 -10.21 3.73 0.43
CA GLN A 61 -9.49 2.94 -0.57
C GLN A 61 -8.24 2.32 0.05
N ILE A 62 -8.14 0.99 0.03
CA ILE A 62 -7.01 0.25 0.59
C ILE A 62 -5.90 0.13 -0.45
N LEU A 63 -4.66 0.45 -0.04
CA LEU A 63 -3.45 0.23 -0.84
C LEU A 63 -2.82 -1.13 -0.55
N LEU A 64 -2.76 -1.49 0.73
CA LEU A 64 -2.17 -2.73 1.21
C LEU A 64 -2.80 -3.09 2.54
N GLU A 65 -3.19 -4.35 2.70
CA GLU A 65 -3.81 -4.84 3.92
C GLU A 65 -3.23 -6.19 4.34
N LYS A 66 -3.09 -6.37 5.64
CA LYS A 66 -2.86 -7.67 6.26
C LYS A 66 -3.61 -7.73 7.58
N SER A 67 -4.47 -8.75 7.69
CA SER A 67 -5.31 -8.97 8.88
C SER A 67 -6.18 -7.75 9.19
N ASN A 68 -5.89 -6.98 10.22
CA ASN A 68 -6.66 -5.80 10.63
C ASN A 68 -5.86 -4.49 10.49
N PHE A 69 -4.75 -4.51 9.75
CA PHE A 69 -3.93 -3.33 9.50
C PHE A 69 -3.88 -3.04 8.01
N SER A 70 -4.13 -1.78 7.64
CA SER A 70 -4.12 -1.33 6.25
C SER A 70 -3.40 0.00 6.08
N PHE A 71 -2.68 0.13 4.96
CA PHE A 71 -2.35 1.42 4.36
C PHE A 71 -3.50 1.80 3.42
N ARG A 72 -3.95 3.05 3.46
CA ARG A 72 -5.09 3.52 2.67
C ARG A 72 -4.72 4.75 1.87
N LEU A 73 -5.20 4.79 0.62
CA LEU A 73 -5.11 5.94 -0.27
C LEU A 73 -6.09 7.02 0.17
N GLU A 74 -7.24 6.60 0.70
CA GLU A 74 -8.25 7.45 1.30
C GLU A 74 -8.72 6.84 2.61
N GLN A 75 -8.70 7.62 3.69
CA GLN A 75 -9.19 7.23 5.02
C GLN A 75 -10.68 7.52 5.18
N TRP A 76 -11.38 6.70 5.97
CA TRP A 76 -12.85 6.73 6.14
C TRP A 76 -13.41 8.12 6.52
N ALA A 77 -12.77 8.79 7.48
CA ALA A 77 -13.27 10.06 8.03
C ALA A 77 -12.23 11.19 7.97
N ALA A 78 -11.38 11.20 6.95
CA ALA A 78 -10.25 12.14 6.89
C ALA A 78 -10.18 13.00 5.61
N SER A 79 -11.30 13.25 4.93
CA SER A 79 -11.33 14.08 3.71
C SER A 79 -10.31 13.62 2.66
N ASN A 80 -10.36 12.32 2.33
CA ASN A 80 -9.56 11.67 1.28
C ASN A 80 -8.04 11.68 1.53
N LYS A 81 -7.61 11.89 2.78
CA LYS A 81 -6.19 11.84 3.13
C LYS A 81 -5.65 10.41 3.11
N VAL A 82 -4.42 10.30 2.65
CA VAL A 82 -3.62 9.06 2.71
C VAL A 82 -3.31 8.76 4.17
N GLY A 83 -3.36 7.48 4.55
CA GLY A 83 -3.18 7.10 5.94
C GLY A 83 -2.97 5.62 6.19
N TYR A 84 -3.17 5.26 7.45
CA TYR A 84 -3.10 3.89 7.90
C TYR A 84 -4.09 3.64 9.03
N THR A 85 -4.61 2.42 9.06
CA THR A 85 -5.68 2.02 9.97
C THR A 85 -5.32 0.73 10.66
N LYS A 86 -5.64 0.65 11.95
CA LYS A 86 -5.80 -0.63 12.65
C LYS A 86 -7.27 -0.74 13.04
N ASP A 87 -8.00 -1.63 12.40
CA ASP A 87 -9.45 -1.71 12.55
C ASP A 87 -9.85 -1.92 14.02
N GLY A 88 -10.86 -1.17 14.45
CA GLY A 88 -11.33 -1.12 15.85
C GLY A 88 -10.37 -0.42 16.83
N THR A 89 -9.21 0.08 16.38
CA THR A 89 -8.23 0.76 17.23
C THR A 89 -8.01 2.21 16.84
N TYR A 90 -7.58 2.47 15.60
CA TYR A 90 -7.33 3.83 15.11
C TYR A 90 -7.44 3.90 13.58
N ASP A 91 -7.90 5.06 13.10
CA ASP A 91 -7.96 5.45 11.69
C ASP A 91 -7.23 6.79 11.60
N THR A 92 -5.98 6.77 11.12
CA THR A 92 -5.10 7.94 11.17
C THR A 92 -4.49 8.25 9.81
N HIS A 93 -4.03 9.48 9.63
CA HIS A 93 -3.70 10.01 8.31
C HIS A 93 -2.46 10.88 8.33
N PHE A 94 -1.79 10.94 7.18
CA PHE A 94 -0.81 11.97 6.89
C PHE A 94 -1.54 13.27 6.49
N ASN A 95 -0.83 14.40 6.52
CA ASN A 95 -1.39 15.66 6.00
C ASN A 95 -1.17 15.76 4.48
N TYR A 96 -1.65 14.75 3.74
CA TYR A 96 -1.50 14.63 2.31
C TYR A 96 -2.72 13.96 1.70
N VAL A 97 -3.18 14.50 0.58
CA VAL A 97 -4.24 13.95 -0.28
C VAL A 97 -3.61 13.68 -1.63
N ALA A 98 -3.71 12.46 -2.13
CA ALA A 98 -3.25 12.18 -3.50
C ALA A 98 -4.16 12.92 -4.50
N PRO A 99 -3.61 13.61 -5.51
CA PRO A 99 -4.41 14.28 -6.53
C PRO A 99 -5.24 13.27 -7.33
N GLU A 100 -6.41 13.70 -7.78
CA GLU A 100 -7.26 12.88 -8.66
C GLU A 100 -6.67 12.84 -10.05
N GLU A 101 -6.80 11.69 -10.70
CA GLU A 101 -6.40 11.48 -12.08
C GLU A 101 -4.93 11.77 -12.40
N GLU A 102 -4.07 11.76 -11.36
CA GLU A 102 -2.62 11.99 -11.47
C GLU A 102 -1.84 10.84 -10.84
N TRP A 103 -0.77 10.41 -11.51
CA TRP A 103 0.15 9.40 -10.99
C TRP A 103 1.08 10.01 -9.95
N VAL A 104 1.08 9.45 -8.74
CA VAL A 104 2.00 9.83 -7.67
C VAL A 104 2.72 8.60 -7.12
N HIS A 105 3.98 8.79 -6.73
CA HIS A 105 4.74 7.77 -6.01
C HIS A 105 4.60 8.00 -4.50
N LEU A 106 4.06 7.01 -3.79
CA LEU A 106 3.94 7.04 -2.34
C LEU A 106 4.98 6.11 -1.73
N ALA A 107 5.70 6.61 -0.73
CA ALA A 107 6.58 5.83 0.12
C ALA A 107 6.17 6.00 1.59
N ILE A 108 5.65 4.94 2.20
CA ILE A 108 5.22 4.94 3.60
C ILE A 108 6.31 4.27 4.43
N VAL A 109 6.97 5.04 5.28
CA VAL A 109 8.08 4.58 6.13
C VAL A 109 7.58 4.31 7.54
N ALA A 110 7.80 3.08 8.02
CA ALA A 110 7.53 2.67 9.38
C ALA A 110 8.84 2.43 10.13
N THR A 111 9.08 3.24 11.14
CA THR A 111 10.29 3.18 12.00
C THR A 111 9.97 2.70 13.41
#